data_AF-A0A9X8BJ99-F1
#
_entry.id   AF-A0A9X8BJ99-F1
#
_cell.length_a   1.000
_cell.length_b   1.000
_cell.length_c   1.000
_cell.angle_alpha   90.00
_cell.angle_beta   90.00
_cell.angle_gamma   90.00
#
_symmetry.space_group_name_H-M   'P 1'
#
loop_
_entity.id
_entity.type
_entity.pdbx_description
1 polymer ?
#
loop_
_entity_poly.entity_id
_entity_poly.type
_entity_poly.pdbx_seq_one_letter_code
_entity_poly.pdbx_strand_id
1 'polypeptide(L)'
;MNKRIIFMVFLFAAFSKIYAADNIDKEGLTTCQSETNSDRRLACYDKIMPPAATAHNKTAEGAGKWQIDSELSPVDDSKNVTLSLSANQPIRSQFGETVTPGLYVICRENKTELFINWGVYLGMGDTEVLYRLDKAKAQTNSWGISADNKAAFYRGNTIELAKELATSTRLFLQVTPYGENTVSATFDLAGLPQAIKPLQEACGWK
;
A
#
# COMPACT_ATOMS: atom_id res chain seq x y z
N MET A 1 5.17 68.40 -25.03
CA MET A 1 4.38 67.28 -24.45
C MET A 1 4.23 66.21 -25.52
N ASN A 2 5.07 65.17 -25.46
CA ASN A 2 4.66 63.78 -25.15
C ASN A 2 4.14 63.05 -26.41
N LYS A 3 4.56 61.84 -26.79
CA LYS A 3 5.47 60.83 -26.24
C LYS A 3 5.78 59.87 -27.41
N ARG A 4 7.01 59.36 -27.48
CA ARG A 4 7.36 58.18 -28.29
C ARG A 4 6.55 56.98 -27.76
N ILE A 5 5.93 56.21 -28.65
CA ILE A 5 5.39 54.88 -28.32
C ILE A 5 5.98 53.88 -29.32
N ILE A 6 7.00 53.18 -28.83
CA ILE A 6 7.49 51.90 -29.31
C ILE A 6 6.53 50.85 -28.77
N PHE A 7 5.94 50.00 -29.61
CA PHE A 7 5.32 48.73 -29.18
C PHE A 7 5.54 47.72 -30.31
N MET A 8 6.67 47.00 -30.28
CA MET A 8 6.82 45.68 -29.65
C MET A 8 6.13 44.60 -30.48
N VAL A 9 6.89 44.07 -31.45
CA VAL A 9 6.58 42.84 -32.18
C VAL A 9 6.46 41.71 -31.15
N PHE A 10 5.23 41.26 -30.91
CA PHE A 10 4.98 40.05 -30.14
C PHE A 10 5.32 38.85 -31.01
N LEU A 11 6.54 38.31 -30.85
CA LEU A 11 6.88 36.98 -31.32
C LEU A 11 5.99 35.99 -30.55
N PHE A 12 4.94 35.49 -31.19
CA PHE A 12 4.19 34.34 -30.71
C PHE A 12 5.07 33.09 -30.89
N ALA A 13 5.92 32.81 -29.90
CA ALA A 13 6.60 31.52 -29.82
C ALA A 13 5.53 30.46 -29.48
N ALA A 14 5.04 29.78 -30.52
CA ALA A 14 4.25 28.58 -30.36
C ALA A 14 5.13 27.50 -29.71
N PHE A 15 5.09 27.39 -28.38
CA PHE A 15 5.62 26.23 -27.68
C PHE A 15 4.74 25.02 -28.03
N SER A 16 5.10 24.32 -29.11
CA SER A 16 4.56 23.01 -29.40
C SER A 16 5.09 22.06 -28.33
N LYS A 17 4.22 21.63 -27.41
CA LYS A 17 4.51 20.51 -26.53
C LYS A 17 4.67 19.27 -27.42
N ILE A 18 5.90 18.82 -27.61
CA ILE A 18 6.19 17.52 -28.23
C ILE A 18 5.74 16.47 -27.21
N TYR A 19 4.55 15.91 -27.40
CA TYR A 19 4.23 14.62 -26.83
C TYR A 19 5.08 13.59 -27.58
N ALA A 20 6.05 12.98 -26.89
CA ALA A 20 6.68 11.78 -27.39
C ALA A 20 5.57 10.71 -27.51
N ALA A 21 5.18 10.38 -28.74
CA ALA A 21 4.41 9.17 -28.98
C ALA A 21 5.39 8.00 -28.79
N ASP A 22 5.16 7.17 -27.78
CA ASP A 22 5.81 5.86 -27.73
C ASP A 22 5.42 5.12 -29.03
N ASN A 23 6.39 4.93 -29.92
CA ASN A 23 6.20 4.13 -31.12
C ASN A 23 6.11 2.67 -30.70
N ILE A 24 4.91 2.23 -30.33
CA ILE A 24 4.62 0.82 -30.06
C ILE A 24 4.78 0.05 -31.38
N ASP A 25 5.70 -0.91 -31.41
CA ASP A 25 5.90 -1.81 -32.54
C ASP A 25 4.70 -2.77 -32.70
N LYS A 26 3.70 -2.33 -33.44
CA LYS A 26 2.47 -3.09 -33.71
C LYS A 26 2.72 -4.37 -34.50
N GLU A 27 3.73 -4.38 -35.37
CA GLU A 27 4.06 -5.53 -36.22
C GLU A 27 4.72 -6.65 -35.40
N GLY A 28 5.61 -6.28 -34.49
CA GLY A 28 6.15 -7.21 -33.50
C GLY A 28 5.05 -7.82 -32.62
N LEU A 29 4.08 -7.01 -32.17
CA LEU A 29 2.96 -7.50 -31.35
C LEU A 29 2.11 -8.54 -32.08
N THR A 30 1.79 -8.32 -33.36
CA THR A 30 1.06 -9.31 -34.18
C THR A 30 1.88 -10.58 -34.40
N THR A 31 3.20 -10.45 -34.54
CA THR A 31 4.10 -11.61 -34.66
C THR A 31 4.04 -12.48 -33.40
N CYS A 32 4.09 -11.88 -32.22
CA CYS A 32 3.99 -12.63 -30.96
C CYS A 32 2.64 -13.35 -30.78
N GLN A 33 1.54 -12.81 -31.32
CA GLN A 33 0.23 -13.48 -31.27
C GLN A 33 0.21 -14.84 -31.97
N SER A 34 1.04 -15.01 -33.00
CA SER A 34 1.12 -16.26 -33.76
C SER A 34 1.83 -17.40 -33.01
N GLU A 35 2.48 -17.12 -31.88
CA GLU A 35 3.13 -18.15 -31.07
C GLU A 35 2.09 -18.95 -30.26
N THR A 36 2.14 -20.26 -30.43
CA THR A 36 1.25 -21.23 -29.80
C THR A 36 1.69 -21.63 -28.40
N ASN A 37 3.00 -21.62 -28.13
CA ASN A 37 3.54 -21.92 -26.81
C ASN A 37 3.42 -20.68 -25.90
N SER A 38 2.75 -20.84 -24.76
CA SER A 38 2.48 -19.74 -23.82
C SER A 38 3.75 -19.02 -23.36
N ASP A 39 4.80 -19.76 -23.05
CA ASP A 39 6.01 -19.22 -22.42
C ASP A 39 6.87 -18.49 -23.44
N ARG A 40 6.95 -19.01 -24.67
CA ARG A 40 7.61 -18.34 -25.79
C ARG A 40 6.87 -17.08 -26.22
N ARG A 41 5.53 -17.14 -26.21
CA ARG A 41 4.69 -15.98 -26.54
C ARG A 41 4.87 -14.87 -25.52
N LEU A 42 4.93 -15.21 -24.23
CA LEU A 42 5.22 -14.25 -23.16
C LEU A 42 6.60 -13.61 -23.36
N ALA A 43 7.65 -14.42 -23.53
CA ALA A 43 9.00 -13.93 -23.77
C ALA A 43 9.14 -13.08 -25.05
N CYS A 44 8.27 -13.30 -26.05
CA CYS A 44 8.18 -12.49 -27.25
C CYS A 44 7.64 -11.09 -26.94
N TYR A 45 6.55 -10.99 -26.19
CA TYR A 45 5.99 -9.71 -25.77
C TYR A 45 6.96 -8.91 -24.90
N ASP A 46 7.65 -9.57 -23.96
CA ASP A 46 8.61 -8.92 -23.06
C ASP A 46 9.82 -8.31 -23.78
N LYS A 47 10.12 -8.73 -25.02
CA LYS A 47 11.18 -8.09 -25.83
C LYS A 47 10.74 -6.78 -26.47
N ILE A 48 9.45 -6.68 -26.82
CA ILE A 48 8.86 -5.54 -27.54
C ILE A 48 8.42 -4.49 -26.55
N MET A 49 7.79 -4.95 -25.48
CA MET A 49 7.36 -4.16 -24.36
C MET A 49 7.92 -4.85 -23.12
N PRO A 50 9.19 -4.58 -22.77
CA PRO A 50 9.71 -5.02 -21.49
C PRO A 50 8.71 -4.65 -20.42
N PRO A 51 8.40 -5.55 -19.47
CA PRO A 51 7.64 -5.13 -18.32
C PRO A 51 8.35 -3.89 -17.80
N ALA A 52 7.60 -2.78 -17.67
CA ALA A 52 8.09 -1.66 -16.89
C ALA A 52 8.66 -2.27 -15.61
N ALA A 53 9.77 -1.76 -15.11
CA ALA A 53 10.25 -2.16 -13.79
C ALA A 53 9.26 -1.67 -12.72
N THR A 54 7.99 -2.03 -12.80
CA THR A 54 7.24 -2.42 -11.62
C THR A 54 8.07 -3.55 -11.05
N ALA A 55 8.68 -3.27 -9.89
CA ALA A 55 9.23 -4.30 -9.03
C ALA A 55 8.28 -5.49 -9.14
N HIS A 56 8.74 -6.56 -9.80
CA HIS A 56 8.01 -7.80 -9.83
C HIS A 56 8.06 -8.23 -8.38
N ASN A 57 7.05 -7.79 -7.62
CA ASN A 57 6.79 -8.23 -6.27
C ASN A 57 6.69 -9.72 -6.45
N LYS A 58 7.79 -10.42 -6.14
CA LYS A 58 7.79 -11.86 -5.98
C LYS A 58 6.71 -12.09 -4.94
N THR A 59 5.50 -12.37 -5.39
CA THR A 59 4.41 -12.79 -4.54
C THR A 59 4.96 -14.05 -3.91
N ALA A 60 5.37 -13.94 -2.64
CA ALA A 60 5.94 -15.07 -1.94
C ALA A 60 4.91 -16.20 -2.06
N GLU A 61 5.34 -17.34 -2.60
CA GLU A 61 4.43 -18.45 -2.83
C GLU A 61 3.72 -18.79 -1.50
N GLY A 62 2.38 -18.82 -1.52
CA GLY A 62 1.59 -18.99 -0.30
C GLY A 62 1.30 -17.72 0.53
N ALA A 63 1.61 -16.52 0.03
CA ALA A 63 1.26 -15.25 0.69
C ALA A 63 -0.24 -14.91 0.65
N GLY A 64 -1.06 -15.66 -0.09
CA GLY A 64 -2.51 -15.43 -0.14
C GLY A 64 -2.87 -14.06 -0.72
N LYS A 65 -3.72 -13.29 -0.02
CA LYS A 65 -4.18 -11.96 -0.44
C LYS A 65 -3.22 -10.84 -0.06
N TRP A 66 -2.17 -11.14 0.71
CA TRP A 66 -1.21 -10.15 1.17
C TRP A 66 -0.44 -9.54 0.01
N GLN A 67 -0.37 -8.21 0.00
CA GLN A 67 0.51 -7.48 -0.88
C GLN A 67 1.82 -7.23 -0.14
N ILE A 68 2.94 -7.55 -0.79
CA ILE A 68 4.28 -7.41 -0.25
C ILE A 68 5.00 -6.44 -1.18
N ASP A 69 5.45 -5.33 -0.62
CA ASP A 69 6.25 -4.33 -1.33
C ASP A 69 7.60 -4.20 -0.63
N SER A 70 8.66 -3.95 -1.40
CA SER A 70 10.02 -3.82 -0.87
C SER A 70 10.81 -2.79 -1.66
N GLU A 71 11.46 -1.91 -0.93
CA GLU A 71 12.29 -0.84 -1.48
C GLU A 71 13.54 -0.63 -0.61
N LEU A 72 14.54 0.07 -1.15
CA LEU A 72 15.68 0.52 -0.35
C LEU A 72 15.36 1.91 0.21
N SER A 73 15.63 2.10 1.50
CA SER A 73 15.47 3.39 2.15
C SER A 73 16.49 4.37 1.59
N PRO A 74 16.06 5.57 1.14
CA PRO A 74 16.99 6.62 0.71
C PRO A 74 17.75 7.25 1.90
N VAL A 75 17.40 6.90 3.14
CA VAL A 75 18.01 7.46 4.35
C VAL A 75 19.29 6.72 4.73
N ASP A 76 19.29 5.39 4.65
CA ASP A 76 20.37 4.54 5.16
C ASP A 76 20.61 3.26 4.34
N ASP A 77 20.03 3.15 3.14
CA ASP A 77 20.06 1.97 2.26
C ASP A 77 19.52 0.67 2.91
N SER A 78 18.82 0.78 4.05
CA SER A 78 18.14 -0.37 4.66
C SER A 78 16.98 -0.85 3.79
N LYS A 79 16.67 -2.14 3.88
CA LYS A 79 15.54 -2.71 3.14
C LYS A 79 14.24 -2.39 3.87
N ASN A 80 13.42 -1.52 3.28
CA ASN A 80 12.06 -1.27 3.74
C ASN A 80 11.13 -2.32 3.15
N VAL A 81 10.23 -2.86 3.97
CA VAL A 81 9.28 -3.90 3.56
C VAL A 81 7.90 -3.53 4.07
N THR A 82 6.91 -3.51 3.18
CA THR A 82 5.52 -3.22 3.52
C THR A 82 4.65 -4.42 3.21
N LEU A 83 3.92 -4.90 4.21
CA LEU A 83 2.87 -5.89 4.07
C LEU A 83 1.53 -5.18 4.21
N SER A 84 0.61 -5.41 3.27
CA SER A 84 -0.74 -4.88 3.38
C SER A 84 -1.81 -5.90 3.05
N LEU A 85 -2.96 -5.74 3.70
CA LEU A 85 -4.14 -6.57 3.51
C LEU A 85 -5.40 -5.70 3.63
N SER A 86 -6.29 -5.76 2.64
CA SER A 86 -7.59 -5.09 2.70
C SER A 86 -8.56 -5.83 3.62
N ALA A 87 -9.41 -5.08 4.32
CA ALA A 87 -10.48 -5.63 5.12
C ALA A 87 -11.48 -6.41 4.24
N ASN A 88 -12.14 -7.40 4.84
CA ASN A 88 -13.10 -8.25 4.15
C ASN A 88 -14.32 -7.48 3.63
N GLN A 89 -14.69 -6.38 4.30
CA GLN A 89 -15.84 -5.54 3.96
C GLN A 89 -15.47 -4.08 4.13
N PRO A 90 -16.04 -3.18 3.31
CA PRO A 90 -15.88 -1.75 3.51
C PRO A 90 -16.69 -1.26 4.71
N ILE A 91 -16.30 -0.10 5.23
CA ILE A 91 -17.07 0.68 6.20
C ILE A 91 -17.69 1.88 5.49
N ARG A 92 -18.73 2.45 6.11
CA ARG A 92 -19.31 3.72 5.67
C ARG A 92 -18.95 4.82 6.65
N SER A 93 -18.47 5.94 6.14
CA SER A 93 -18.32 7.15 6.94
C SER A 93 -19.69 7.80 7.17
N GLN A 94 -19.77 8.69 8.16
CA GLN A 94 -20.97 9.49 8.43
C GLN A 94 -21.42 10.33 7.21
N PHE A 95 -20.51 10.65 6.29
CA PHE A 95 -20.77 11.42 5.07
C PHE A 95 -21.22 10.55 3.88
N GLY A 96 -21.41 9.24 4.10
CA GLY A 96 -21.89 8.30 3.08
C GLY A 96 -20.79 7.76 2.16
N GLU A 97 -19.54 8.13 2.36
CA GLU A 97 -18.41 7.56 1.62
C GLU A 97 -18.17 6.11 2.07
N THR A 98 -17.90 5.25 1.10
CA THR A 98 -17.58 3.85 1.35
C THR A 98 -16.08 3.67 1.22
N VAL A 99 -15.43 3.25 2.30
CA VAL A 99 -13.97 3.12 2.38
C VAL A 99 -13.62 1.73 2.87
N THR A 100 -12.57 1.12 2.32
CA THR A 100 -12.12 -0.22 2.77
C THR A 100 -10.89 -0.06 3.66
N PRO A 101 -10.97 -0.40 4.95
CA PRO A 101 -9.81 -0.34 5.83
C PRO A 101 -8.67 -1.25 5.34
N GLY A 102 -7.43 -0.84 5.61
CA GLY A 102 -6.24 -1.62 5.30
C GLY A 102 -5.42 -1.91 6.57
N LEU A 103 -5.01 -3.16 6.73
CA LEU A 103 -4.05 -3.61 7.75
C LEU A 103 -2.65 -3.54 7.16
N TYR A 104 -1.70 -2.98 7.92
CA TYR A 104 -0.33 -2.81 7.49
C TYR A 104 0.65 -3.28 8.56
N VAL A 105 1.64 -4.08 8.15
CA VAL A 105 2.84 -4.38 8.94
C VAL A 105 4.03 -3.93 8.12
N ILE A 106 4.83 -3.03 8.66
CA ILE A 106 5.95 -2.45 7.92
C ILE A 106 7.25 -2.58 8.69
N CYS A 107 8.33 -2.81 7.96
CA CYS A 107 9.69 -2.57 8.42
C CYS A 107 10.20 -1.32 7.71
N ARG A 108 10.59 -0.31 8.50
CA ARG A 108 11.10 0.97 8.00
C ARG A 108 12.34 1.35 8.80
N GLU A 109 13.50 1.46 8.15
CA GLU A 109 14.77 1.76 8.83
C GLU A 109 15.00 0.89 10.09
N ASN A 110 14.84 -0.43 9.92
CA ASN A 110 14.94 -1.44 10.99
C ASN A 110 13.90 -1.35 12.13
N LYS A 111 12.86 -0.50 11.98
CA LYS A 111 11.76 -0.38 12.94
C LYS A 111 10.50 -1.07 12.40
N THR A 112 9.94 -1.97 13.18
CA THR A 112 8.66 -2.61 12.88
C THR A 112 7.49 -1.76 13.38
N GLU A 113 6.53 -1.46 12.51
CA GLU A 113 5.29 -0.76 12.85
C GLU A 113 4.07 -1.57 12.37
N LEU A 114 2.98 -1.49 13.12
CA LEU A 114 1.68 -2.12 12.82
C LEU A 114 0.62 -1.04 12.92
N PHE A 115 -0.18 -0.89 11.88
CA PHE A 115 -1.27 0.07 11.89
C PHE A 115 -2.44 -0.36 11.02
N ILE A 116 -3.60 0.23 11.31
CA ILE A 116 -4.80 0.12 10.48
C ILE A 116 -5.06 1.49 9.89
N ASN A 117 -5.13 1.57 8.56
CA ASN A 117 -5.70 2.73 7.89
C ASN A 117 -7.21 2.53 7.79
N TRP A 118 -7.97 3.31 8.53
CA TRP A 118 -9.44 3.26 8.52
C TRP A 118 -10.05 4.08 7.38
N GLY A 119 -9.28 5.00 6.80
CA GLY A 119 -9.73 5.88 5.72
C GLY A 119 -10.69 6.99 6.17
N VAL A 120 -11.03 7.05 7.46
CA VAL A 120 -11.93 8.03 8.08
C VAL A 120 -11.21 8.78 9.19
N TYR A 121 -11.68 9.98 9.53
CA TYR A 121 -11.03 10.84 10.52
C TYR A 121 -11.19 10.30 11.94
N LEU A 122 -10.07 9.97 12.60
CA LEU A 122 -10.06 9.36 13.94
C LEU A 122 -9.91 10.37 15.08
N GLY A 123 -9.60 11.64 14.77
CA GLY A 123 -9.27 12.66 15.76
C GLY A 123 -7.78 12.98 15.78
N MET A 124 -7.23 13.33 16.94
CA MET A 124 -5.83 13.70 17.13
C MET A 124 -5.23 12.98 18.35
N GLY A 125 -3.91 12.76 18.33
CA GLY A 125 -3.21 12.12 19.43
C GLY A 125 -3.41 10.62 19.42
N ASP A 126 -4.37 10.13 20.20
CA ASP A 126 -4.61 8.70 20.44
C ASP A 126 -6.08 8.32 20.31
N THR A 127 -6.34 7.05 19.98
CA THR A 127 -7.70 6.47 19.95
C THR A 127 -7.70 5.08 20.58
N GLU A 128 -8.81 4.72 21.22
CA GLU A 128 -8.99 3.36 21.73
C GLU A 128 -9.36 2.43 20.58
N VAL A 129 -8.56 1.36 20.43
CA VAL A 129 -8.82 0.31 19.46
C VAL A 129 -9.06 -0.99 20.21
N LEU A 130 -10.24 -1.57 20.00
CA LEU A 130 -10.53 -2.93 20.41
C LEU A 130 -10.05 -3.86 19.30
N TYR A 131 -9.31 -4.91 19.65
CA TYR A 131 -8.94 -5.97 18.72
C TYR A 131 -9.16 -7.36 19.32
N ARG A 132 -9.41 -8.33 18.45
CA ARG A 132 -9.62 -9.73 18.82
C ARG A 132 -9.04 -10.64 17.75
N LEU A 133 -8.21 -11.59 18.18
CA LEU A 133 -7.67 -12.65 17.35
C LEU A 133 -8.52 -13.90 17.51
N ASP A 134 -9.02 -14.43 16.40
CA ASP A 134 -9.85 -15.64 16.35
C ASP A 134 -10.97 -15.65 17.42
N LYS A 135 -10.89 -16.58 18.38
CA LYS A 135 -11.83 -16.72 19.50
C LYS A 135 -11.25 -16.25 20.83
N ALA A 136 -10.04 -15.72 20.86
CA ALA A 136 -9.38 -15.22 22.07
C ALA A 136 -10.19 -14.09 22.72
N LYS A 137 -9.84 -13.72 23.96
CA LYS A 137 -10.46 -12.58 24.64
C LYS A 137 -10.12 -11.28 23.88
N ALA A 138 -11.11 -10.42 23.68
CA ALA A 138 -10.88 -9.11 23.09
C ALA A 138 -10.03 -8.24 24.02
N GLN A 139 -9.16 -7.43 23.43
CA GLN A 139 -8.30 -6.48 24.12
C GLN A 139 -8.59 -5.06 23.62
N THR A 140 -8.53 -4.07 24.51
CA THR A 140 -8.74 -2.66 24.16
C THR A 140 -7.58 -1.85 24.70
N ASN A 141 -6.80 -1.25 23.81
CA ASN A 141 -5.63 -0.46 24.17
C ASN A 141 -5.64 0.86 23.38
N SER A 142 -4.89 1.85 23.87
CA SER A 142 -4.67 3.13 23.17
C SER A 142 -3.67 2.97 22.02
N TRP A 143 -4.04 3.45 20.83
CA TRP A 143 -3.23 3.44 19.60
C TRP A 143 -2.99 4.87 19.14
N GLY A 144 -1.80 5.15 18.59
CA GLY A 144 -1.43 6.49 18.12
C GLY A 144 -2.07 6.82 16.79
N ILE A 145 -2.67 7.99 16.67
CA ILE A 145 -3.26 8.46 15.41
C ILE A 145 -2.16 8.99 14.49
N SER A 146 -2.27 8.66 13.20
CA SER A 146 -1.37 9.12 12.14
C SER A 146 -1.42 10.63 11.91
N ALA A 147 -0.39 11.18 11.26
CA ALA A 147 -0.35 12.62 10.95
C ALA A 147 -1.48 13.08 10.00
N ASP A 148 -1.98 12.19 9.13
CA ASP A 148 -3.15 12.45 8.28
C ASP A 148 -4.49 12.12 8.98
N ASN A 149 -4.43 11.72 10.24
CA ASN A 149 -5.54 11.42 11.14
C ASN A 149 -6.47 10.27 10.71
N LYS A 150 -6.04 9.40 9.80
CA LYS A 150 -6.86 8.31 9.24
C LYS A 150 -6.40 6.91 9.61
N ALA A 151 -5.22 6.79 10.21
CA ALA A 151 -4.69 5.52 10.66
C ALA A 151 -4.43 5.50 12.17
N ALA A 152 -4.53 4.31 12.76
CA ALA A 152 -4.19 4.05 14.15
C ALA A 152 -3.00 3.09 14.19
N PHE A 153 -1.93 3.48 14.90
CA PHE A 153 -0.68 2.77 15.09
C PHE A 153 -0.64 2.08 16.46
N TYR A 154 -0.36 0.79 16.45
CA TYR A 154 -0.18 0.04 17.69
C TYR A 154 1.08 0.53 18.43
N ARG A 155 0.94 0.79 19.73
CA ARG A 155 2.03 1.31 20.59
C ARG A 155 2.62 0.28 21.56
N GLY A 156 2.12 -0.95 21.54
CA GLY A 156 2.62 -2.02 22.40
C GLY A 156 3.84 -2.72 21.81
N ASN A 157 4.02 -3.99 22.16
CA ASN A 157 5.05 -4.84 21.57
C ASN A 157 4.65 -5.26 20.14
N THR A 158 4.95 -4.42 19.16
CA THR A 158 4.54 -4.61 17.77
C THR A 158 5.01 -5.93 17.17
N ILE A 159 6.25 -6.34 17.47
CA ILE A 159 6.80 -7.61 16.96
C ILE A 159 6.01 -8.80 17.52
N GLU A 160 5.68 -8.77 18.82
CA GLU A 160 4.88 -9.82 19.45
C GLU A 160 3.47 -9.91 18.87
N LEU A 161 2.75 -8.78 18.76
CA LEU A 161 1.42 -8.78 18.15
C LEU A 161 1.46 -9.22 16.69
N ALA A 162 2.48 -8.81 15.92
CA ALA A 162 2.61 -9.25 14.53
C ALA A 162 2.96 -10.76 14.41
N LYS A 163 3.71 -11.33 15.37
CA LYS A 163 3.89 -12.78 15.48
C LYS A 163 2.57 -13.50 15.82
N GLU A 164 1.75 -12.95 16.71
CA GLU A 164 0.41 -13.47 17.02
C GLU A 164 -0.54 -13.41 15.81
N LEU A 165 -0.49 -12.32 15.03
CA LEU A 165 -1.23 -12.22 13.77
C LEU A 165 -0.82 -13.33 12.80
N ALA A 166 0.49 -13.61 12.67
CA ALA A 166 0.99 -14.64 11.78
C ALA A 166 0.57 -16.06 12.19
N THR A 167 0.18 -16.30 13.44
CA THR A 167 -0.34 -17.61 13.90
C THR A 167 -1.87 -17.68 13.99
N SER A 168 -2.55 -16.56 13.74
CA SER A 168 -4.01 -16.45 13.81
C SER A 168 -4.66 -16.58 12.44
N THR A 169 -5.96 -16.91 12.41
CA THR A 169 -6.72 -16.99 11.15
C THR A 169 -7.48 -15.70 10.84
N ARG A 170 -7.98 -15.02 11.87
CA ARG A 170 -8.84 -13.84 11.74
C ARG A 170 -8.46 -12.77 12.75
N LEU A 171 -8.40 -11.53 12.26
CA LEU A 171 -8.35 -10.33 13.08
C LEU A 171 -9.69 -9.59 12.98
N PHE A 172 -10.27 -9.24 14.13
CA PHE A 172 -11.38 -8.31 14.25
C PHE A 172 -10.91 -7.06 14.99
N LEU A 173 -11.30 -5.89 14.49
CA LEU A 173 -10.96 -4.58 15.05
C LEU A 173 -12.20 -3.70 15.15
N GLN A 174 -12.25 -2.85 16.18
CA GLN A 174 -13.23 -1.78 16.33
C GLN A 174 -12.56 -0.49 16.75
N VAL A 175 -13.07 0.62 16.20
CA VAL A 175 -12.70 1.99 16.59
C VAL A 175 -13.94 2.87 16.51
N THR A 176 -13.96 3.96 17.26
CA THR A 176 -14.97 5.01 17.13
C THR A 176 -14.32 6.23 16.47
N PRO A 177 -14.55 6.47 15.17
CA PRO A 177 -14.05 7.67 14.49
C PRO A 177 -14.61 8.94 15.13
N TYR A 178 -13.91 10.05 14.97
CA TYR A 178 -14.25 11.29 15.67
C TYR A 178 -15.60 11.84 15.23
N GLY A 179 -16.54 11.93 16.17
CA GLY A 179 -17.90 12.39 15.90
C GLY A 179 -18.78 11.38 15.16
N GLU A 180 -18.34 10.12 15.02
CA GLU A 180 -19.07 9.06 14.31
C GLU A 180 -19.46 7.90 15.23
N ASN A 181 -20.26 6.98 14.70
CA ASN A 181 -20.55 5.72 15.36
C ASN A 181 -19.36 4.76 15.27
N THR A 182 -19.25 3.84 16.23
CA THR A 182 -18.25 2.77 16.20
C THR A 182 -18.34 1.97 14.90
N VAL A 183 -17.20 1.78 14.25
CA VAL A 183 -17.05 0.95 13.05
C VAL A 183 -16.19 -0.26 13.36
N SER A 184 -16.28 -1.28 12.52
CA SER A 184 -15.50 -2.51 12.68
C SER A 184 -14.89 -2.96 11.38
N ALA A 185 -13.72 -3.59 11.45
CA ALA A 185 -13.05 -4.21 10.33
C ALA A 185 -12.70 -5.67 10.66
N THR A 186 -12.79 -6.54 9.66
CA THR A 186 -12.34 -7.94 9.77
C THR A 186 -11.34 -8.25 8.68
N PHE A 187 -10.33 -9.04 9.02
CA PHE A 187 -9.28 -9.46 8.11
C PHE A 187 -9.11 -10.98 8.17
N ASP A 188 -9.00 -11.60 7.01
CA ASP A 188 -8.58 -13.00 6.84
C ASP A 188 -7.06 -13.05 6.72
N LEU A 189 -6.40 -13.56 7.75
CA LEU A 189 -4.94 -13.52 7.87
C LEU A 189 -4.25 -14.67 7.11
N ALA A 190 -5.00 -15.47 6.36
CA ALA A 190 -4.45 -16.55 5.54
C ALA A 190 -3.28 -16.06 4.66
N GLY A 191 -2.15 -16.78 4.74
CA GLY A 191 -0.92 -16.47 4.01
C GLY A 191 0.07 -15.56 4.76
N LEU A 192 -0.31 -14.94 5.88
CA LEU A 192 0.60 -14.10 6.66
C LEU A 192 1.88 -14.82 7.14
N PRO A 193 1.87 -16.11 7.57
CA PRO A 193 3.11 -16.80 7.93
C PRO A 193 4.19 -16.81 6.84
N GLN A 194 3.77 -16.81 5.56
CA GLN A 194 4.70 -16.74 4.43
C GLN A 194 4.99 -15.28 4.05
N ALA A 195 3.96 -14.43 4.04
CA ALA A 195 4.09 -13.04 3.65
C ALA A 195 5.01 -12.25 4.58
N ILE A 196 5.09 -12.61 5.86
CA ILE A 196 5.86 -11.84 6.86
C ILE A 196 7.37 -12.09 6.81
N LYS A 197 7.83 -13.17 6.16
CA LYS A 197 9.25 -13.56 6.17
C LYS A 197 10.22 -12.47 5.66
N PRO A 198 9.97 -11.79 4.52
CA PRO A 198 10.87 -10.74 4.05
C PRO A 198 10.97 -9.57 5.03
N LEU A 199 9.88 -9.29 5.77
CA LEU A 199 9.83 -8.26 6.80
C LEU A 199 10.66 -8.66 8.02
N GLN A 200 10.56 -9.93 8.44
CA GLN A 200 11.34 -10.49 9.56
C GLN A 200 12.84 -10.41 9.29
N GLU A 201 13.26 -10.75 8.07
CA GLU A 201 14.65 -10.64 7.61
C GLU A 201 15.12 -9.18 7.63
N ALA A 202 14.32 -8.27 7.05
CA ALA A 202 14.67 -6.86 6.94
C ALA A 202 14.79 -6.16 8.31
N CYS A 203 13.89 -6.46 9.25
CA CYS A 203 13.88 -5.85 10.58
C CYS A 203 14.62 -6.67 11.65
N GLY A 204 15.34 -7.74 11.25
CA GLY A 204 16.17 -8.52 12.16
C GLY A 204 15.39 -9.13 13.33
N TRP A 205 14.18 -9.63 13.09
CA TRP A 205 13.40 -10.31 14.13
C TRP A 205 14.17 -11.53 14.64
N LYS A 206 14.27 -11.66 15.96
CA LYS A 206 14.82 -12.84 16.64
C LYS A 206 13.73 -13.82 17.02
#